data_AF-Q7W856-F1
#
_entry.id   AF-Q7W856-F1
#
_cell.length_a   1.000
_cell.length_b   1.000
_cell.length_c   1.000
_cell.angle_alpha   90.00
_cell.angle_beta   90.00
_cell.angle_gamma   90.00
#
_symmetry.space_group_name_H-M   'P 1'
#
loop_
_entity.id
_entity.type
_entity.pdbx_description
1 polymer ?
#
loop_
_entity_poly.entity_id
_entity_poly.type
_entity_poly.pdbx_seq_one_letter_code
_entity_poly.pdbx_strand_id
1 'polypeptide(L)'
;MFIEERDYRIKPGKAGLFVATYEAHGLALQKKYLGRFLGYFMSEIGELNHVVAWWAYDSLDERDAARSRMLADPQWQAYLERVTDLIDLQQTRILKPVSFSPIQ
;
A
#
# COMPACT_ATOMS: atom_id res chain seq x y z
N MET A 1 16.55 7.76 0.75
CA MET A 1 15.13 7.50 0.46
C MET A 1 14.97 6.28 -0.44
N PHE A 2 13.95 5.48 -0.15
CA PHE A 2 13.42 4.40 -0.98
C PHE A 2 11.92 4.60 -1.21
N ILE A 3 11.42 4.16 -2.36
CA ILE A 3 9.99 4.09 -2.67
C ILE A 3 9.57 2.62 -2.65
N GLU A 4 8.64 2.25 -1.78
CA GLU A 4 7.97 0.95 -1.84
C GLU A 4 6.75 1.10 -2.75
N GLU A 5 6.74 0.33 -3.84
CA GLU A 5 5.52 0.08 -4.61
C GLU A 5 4.90 -1.24 -4.19
N ARG A 6 3.61 -1.20 -3.86
CA ARG A 6 2.80 -2.38 -3.56
C ARG A 6 1.75 -2.49 -4.64
N ASP A 7 1.72 -3.63 -5.32
CA ASP A 7 0.78 -3.91 -6.41
C ASP A 7 -0.04 -5.14 -6.05
N TYR A 8 -1.36 -4.97 -5.96
CA TYR A 8 -2.28 -6.03 -5.60
C TYR A 8 -3.23 -6.31 -6.74
N ARG A 9 -3.28 -7.58 -7.17
CA ARG A 9 -4.40 -8.05 -7.97
C ARG A 9 -5.57 -8.36 -7.06
N ILE A 10 -6.66 -7.63 -7.24
CA ILE A 10 -7.90 -7.79 -6.51
C ILE A 10 -8.80 -8.75 -7.30
N LYS A 11 -9.58 -9.57 -6.58
CA LYS A 11 -10.55 -10.48 -7.21
C LYS A 11 -11.52 -9.69 -8.12
N PRO A 12 -11.88 -10.22 -9.30
CA PRO A 12 -12.77 -9.52 -10.24
C PRO A 12 -14.05 -9.01 -9.58
N GLY A 13 -14.41 -7.75 -9.87
CA GLY A 13 -15.60 -7.10 -9.31
C GLY A 13 -15.48 -6.66 -7.85
N LYS A 14 -14.30 -6.81 -7.21
CA LYS A 14 -14.06 -6.38 -5.81
C LYS A 14 -13.16 -5.16 -5.67
N ALA A 15 -12.54 -4.67 -6.76
CA ALA A 15 -11.62 -3.53 -6.72
C ALA A 15 -12.24 -2.26 -6.09
N GLY A 16 -13.46 -1.89 -6.49
CA GLY A 16 -14.16 -0.73 -5.91
C GLY A 16 -14.43 -0.88 -4.41
N LEU A 17 -14.86 -2.08 -3.97
CA LEU A 17 -15.05 -2.38 -2.55
C LEU A 17 -13.74 -2.30 -1.76
N PHE A 18 -12.66 -2.84 -2.32
CA PHE A 18 -11.33 -2.80 -1.71
C PHE A 18 -10.85 -1.36 -1.51
N VAL A 19 -10.96 -0.52 -2.54
CA VAL A 19 -10.56 0.90 -2.47
C VAL A 19 -11.41 1.67 -1.46
N ALA A 20 -12.73 1.53 -1.49
CA ALA A 20 -13.63 2.20 -0.54
C ALA A 20 -13.37 1.77 0.91
N THR A 21 -13.09 0.48 1.13
CA THR A 21 -12.75 -0.06 2.46
C THR A 21 -11.40 0.49 2.94
N TYR A 22 -10.42 0.60 2.04
CA TYR A 22 -9.12 1.20 2.35
C TYR A 22 -9.25 2.70 2.69
N GLU A 23 -10.03 3.46 1.94
CA GLU A 23 -10.27 4.88 2.23
C GLU A 23 -10.92 5.07 3.61
N ALA A 24 -11.96 4.29 3.92
CA ALA A 24 -12.70 4.42 5.17
C ALA A 24 -11.94 3.93 6.41
N HIS A 25 -11.08 2.91 6.27
CA HIS A 25 -10.52 2.20 7.43
C HIS A 25 -9.00 2.01 7.41
N GLY A 26 -8.37 1.99 6.23
CA GLY A 26 -6.97 1.61 6.09
C GLY A 26 -6.00 2.80 6.01
N LEU A 27 -6.33 3.83 5.23
CA LEU A 27 -5.38 4.91 4.89
C LEU A 27 -4.96 5.72 6.12
N ALA A 28 -5.90 6.10 6.98
CA ALA A 28 -5.59 6.88 8.19
C ALA A 28 -4.67 6.10 9.15
N LEU A 29 -4.90 4.80 9.32
CA LEU A 29 -4.04 3.92 10.10
C LEU A 29 -2.64 3.81 9.48
N GLN A 30 -2.54 3.56 8.17
CA GLN A 30 -1.24 3.49 7.51
C GLN A 30 -0.46 4.80 7.62
N LYS A 31 -1.11 5.96 7.43
CA LYS A 31 -0.46 7.28 7.59
C LYS A 31 0.05 7.55 9.00
N LYS A 32 -0.51 6.90 10.03
CA LYS A 32 -0.02 7.00 11.42
C LYS A 32 1.32 6.27 11.63
N TYR A 33 1.58 5.21 10.86
CA TYR A 33 2.70 4.31 11.10
C TYR A 33 3.79 4.32 10.03
N LEU A 34 3.37 4.30 8.77
CA LEU A 34 4.26 4.19 7.61
C LEU A 34 4.91 5.54 7.32
N GLY A 35 5.79 5.54 6.32
CA GLY A 35 6.48 6.74 5.86
C GLY A 35 5.56 7.69 5.08
N ARG A 36 6.11 8.39 4.09
CA ARG A 36 5.37 9.39 3.32
C ARG A 36 4.48 8.71 2.27
N PHE A 37 3.18 8.96 2.33
CA PHE A 37 2.23 8.51 1.32
C PHE A 37 2.42 9.30 0.03
N LEU A 38 2.74 8.62 -1.08
CA LEU A 38 2.98 9.26 -2.38
C LEU A 38 1.79 9.14 -3.32
N GLY A 39 1.06 8.04 -3.26
CA GLY A 39 -0.07 7.82 -4.16
C GLY A 39 -0.73 6.46 -4.01
N TYR A 40 -1.94 6.37 -4.56
CA TYR A 40 -2.76 5.17 -4.59
C TYR A 40 -3.58 5.19 -5.86
N PHE A 41 -3.52 4.11 -6.62
CA PHE A 41 -3.98 4.06 -8.01
C PHE A 41 -4.73 2.75 -8.27
N MET A 42 -5.58 2.75 -9.27
CA MET A 42 -6.23 1.56 -9.81
C MET A 42 -5.92 1.48 -11.30
N SER A 43 -5.68 0.29 -11.84
CA SER A 43 -5.41 0.13 -13.27
C SER A 43 -6.67 0.42 -14.11
N GLU A 44 -6.53 1.32 -15.09
CA GLU A 44 -7.58 1.64 -16.07
C GLU A 44 -7.38 0.89 -17.40
N ILE A 45 -6.12 0.71 -17.82
CA ILE A 45 -5.74 0.01 -19.06
C ILE A 45 -4.57 -0.93 -18.75
N GLY A 46 -4.60 -2.18 -19.24
CA GLY A 46 -3.62 -3.24 -18.95
C GLY A 46 -4.26 -4.43 -18.23
N GLU A 47 -3.53 -5.08 -17.31
CA GLU A 47 -4.14 -6.06 -16.39
C GLU A 47 -5.07 -5.31 -15.42
N LEU A 48 -6.38 -5.60 -15.52
CA LEU A 48 -7.41 -4.94 -14.72
C LEU A 48 -7.47 -5.50 -13.30
N ASN A 49 -8.15 -4.77 -12.42
CA ASN A 49 -8.28 -5.09 -10.99
C ASN A 49 -6.96 -4.97 -10.21
N HIS A 50 -5.98 -4.22 -10.71
CA HIS A 50 -4.78 -3.90 -9.93
C HIS A 50 -4.99 -2.64 -9.11
N VAL A 51 -4.56 -2.68 -7.85
CA VAL A 51 -4.50 -1.53 -6.96
C VAL A 51 -3.05 -1.32 -6.53
N VAL A 52 -2.50 -0.16 -6.86
CA VAL A 52 -1.08 0.18 -6.69
C VAL A 52 -0.93 1.28 -5.67
N ALA A 53 -0.06 1.09 -4.66
CA ALA A 53 0.22 2.07 -3.63
C ALA A 53 1.72 2.38 -3.55
N TRP A 54 2.05 3.67 -3.41
CA TRP A 54 3.43 4.15 -3.26
C TRP A 54 3.66 4.80 -1.90
N TRP A 55 4.71 4.35 -1.21
CA TRP A 55 5.16 4.89 0.08
C TRP A 55 6.66 5.19 0.02
N ALA A 56 7.09 6.33 0.53
CA ALA A 56 8.49 6.70 0.66
C ALA A 56 8.99 6.54 2.10
N TYR A 57 10.22 6.04 2.23
CA TYR A 57 10.91 5.86 3.51
C TYR A 57 12.35 6.38 3.40
N ASP A 58 12.93 6.90 4.48
CA ASP A 58 14.30 7.40 4.43
C ASP A 58 15.31 6.25 4.41
N SER A 59 15.01 5.16 5.13
CA SER A 59 15.77 3.91 5.16
C SER A 59 14.86 2.67 5.16
N LEU A 60 15.44 1.50 4.86
CA LEU A 60 14.72 0.22 4.97
C LEU A 60 14.51 -0.23 6.42
N ASP A 61 15.39 0.19 7.34
CA ASP A 61 15.23 -0.08 8.76
C ASP A 61 14.04 0.70 9.34
N GLU A 62 13.86 1.95 8.93
CA GLU A 62 12.69 2.75 9.30
C GLU A 62 11.41 2.10 8.77
N ARG A 63 11.42 1.67 7.50
CA ARG A 63 10.31 0.92 6.89
C ARG A 63 9.96 -0.32 7.70
N ASP A 64 10.95 -1.13 8.08
CA ASP A 64 10.71 -2.36 8.83
C ASP A 64 10.14 -2.09 10.22
N ALA A 65 10.71 -1.11 10.95
CA ALA A 65 10.20 -0.70 12.25
C ALA A 65 8.78 -0.12 12.18
N ALA A 66 8.48 0.70 11.16
CA ALA A 66 7.16 1.24 10.90
C ALA A 66 6.12 0.14 10.64
N ARG A 67 6.44 -0.81 9.77
CA ARG A 67 5.57 -1.95 9.47
C ARG A 67 5.35 -2.84 10.69
N SER A 68 6.39 -3.09 11.47
CA SER A 68 6.29 -3.87 12.71
C SER A 68 5.32 -3.23 13.71
N ARG A 69 5.43 -1.91 13.92
CA ARG A 69 4.48 -1.17 14.78
C ARG A 69 3.05 -1.19 14.25
N MET A 70 2.88 -1.04 12.93
CA MET A 70 1.56 -1.09 12.29
C MET A 70 0.91 -2.47 12.45
N LEU A 71 1.66 -3.54 12.20
CA LEU A 71 1.15 -4.91 12.32
C LEU A 71 0.76 -5.28 13.75
N ALA A 72 1.38 -4.64 14.76
CA ALA A 72 1.02 -4.82 16.16
C ALA A 72 -0.24 -4.04 16.59
N ASP A 73 -0.76 -3.09 15.78
CA ASP A 73 -1.99 -2.36 16.12
C ASP A 73 -3.24 -3.26 15.87
N PRO A 74 -4.07 -3.53 16.89
CA PRO A 74 -5.31 -4.30 16.71
C PRO A 74 -6.27 -3.70 15.68
N GLN A 75 -6.27 -2.37 15.50
CA GLN A 75 -7.09 -1.71 14.49
C GLN A 75 -6.63 -2.08 13.08
N TRP A 76 -5.33 -2.33 12.89
CA TRP A 76 -4.81 -2.81 11.62
C TRP A 76 -5.27 -4.24 11.34
N GLN A 77 -5.29 -5.11 12.35
CA GLN A 77 -5.81 -6.48 12.20
C GLN A 77 -7.31 -6.48 11.82
N ALA A 78 -8.12 -5.66 12.50
CA ALA A 78 -9.54 -5.49 12.18
C ALA A 78 -9.77 -4.93 10.77
N TYR A 79 -8.84 -4.13 10.24
CA TYR A 79 -8.85 -3.72 8.84
C TYR A 79 -8.50 -4.88 7.89
N LEU A 80 -7.46 -5.67 8.19
CA LEU A 80 -7.04 -6.80 7.36
C LEU A 80 -8.14 -7.86 7.19
N GLU A 81 -8.93 -8.12 8.23
CA GLU A 81 -10.10 -9.03 8.17
C GLU A 81 -11.14 -8.60 7.11
N ARG A 82 -11.23 -7.30 6.80
CA ARG A 82 -12.17 -6.77 5.81
C ARG A 82 -11.70 -6.92 4.37
N VAL A 83 -10.38 -7.01 4.16
CA VAL A 83 -9.79 -6.87 2.83
C VAL A 83 -9.00 -8.08 2.34
N THR A 84 -8.51 -8.95 3.24
CA THR A 84 -7.64 -10.09 2.87
C THR A 84 -8.33 -10.99 1.84
N ASP A 85 -9.61 -11.30 2.04
CA ASP A 85 -10.37 -12.16 1.13
C ASP A 85 -10.72 -11.50 -0.21
N LEU A 86 -10.46 -10.21 -0.38
CA LEU A 86 -10.66 -9.50 -1.64
C LEU A 86 -9.44 -9.63 -2.56
N ILE A 87 -8.27 -9.95 -2.02
CA ILE A 87 -7.00 -9.97 -2.75
C ILE A 87 -6.77 -11.37 -3.36
N ASP A 88 -6.25 -11.40 -4.58
CA ASP A 88 -5.84 -12.62 -5.29
C ASP A 88 -4.31 -12.77 -5.30
N LEU A 89 -3.58 -11.68 -5.59
CA LEU A 89 -2.12 -11.66 -5.61
C LEU A 89 -1.59 -10.40 -4.94
N GLN A 90 -0.46 -10.51 -4.23
CA GLN A 90 0.28 -9.38 -3.70
C GLN A 90 1.72 -9.39 -4.19
N GLN A 91 2.18 -8.26 -4.72
CA GLN A 91 3.57 -8.03 -5.08
C GLN A 91 4.04 -6.72 -4.45
N THR A 92 5.34 -6.67 -4.13
CA THR A 92 5.98 -5.45 -3.64
C THR A 92 7.37 -5.33 -4.25
N ARG A 93 7.79 -4.10 -4.54
CA ARG A 93 9.15 -3.78 -4.98
C ARG A 93 9.66 -2.52 -4.30
N ILE A 94 10.96 -2.52 -4.01
CA ILE A 94 11.67 -1.36 -3.47
C ILE A 94 12.42 -0.69 -4.61
N LEU A 95 12.11 0.57 -4.84
CA LEU A 95 12.68 1.41 -5.89
C LEU A 95 13.59 2.45 -5.25
N LYS A 96 14.71 2.72 -5.91
CA LYS A 96 15.58 3.85 -5.58
C LYS A 96 15.42 4.90 -6.67
N PRO A 97 15.02 6.14 -6.33
CA PRO A 97 14.98 7.20 -7.33
C PRO A 97 16.36 7.44 -7.93
N VAL A 98 16.41 7.63 -9.24
CA VAL A 98 17.59 8.11 -9.94
C VAL A 98 17.71 9.63 -9.82
N SER A 99 18.86 10.21 -10.16
CA SER A 99 19.18 11.62 -9.90
C SER A 99 18.22 12.65 -10.51
N PHE A 100 17.55 12.31 -11.61
CA PHE A 100 16.60 13.19 -12.29
C PHE A 100 15.13 12.87 -11.99
N SER A 101 14.84 11.94 -11.08
CA SER A 101 13.47 11.70 -10.63
C SER A 101 12.95 12.93 -9.89
N PRO A 102 11.73 13.42 -10.17
CA PRO A 102 11.16 14.53 -9.40
C PRO A 102 10.79 14.13 -7.96
N ILE A 103 10.64 12.82 -7.70
CA ILE A 103 10.38 12.27 -6.36
C ILE A 103 11.73 11.85 -5.74
N GLN A 104 12.11 12.48 -4.62
CA GLN A 104 13.40 12.32 -3.91
C GLN A 104 13.25 12.20 -2.39
#